data_AF-A0A6A4US53-F1
#
_entry.id   AF-A0A6A4US53-F1
#
_cell.length_a   1.000
_cell.length_b   1.000
_cell.length_c   1.000
_cell.angle_alpha   90.00
_cell.angle_beta   90.00
_cell.angle_gamma   90.00
#
_symmetry.space_group_name_H-M   'P 1'
#
loop_
_entity.id
_entity.type
_entity.pdbx_description
1 polymer ?
#
loop_
_entity_poly.entity_id
_entity_poly.type
_entity_poly.pdbx_seq_one_letter_code
_entity_poly.pdbx_strand_id
1 'polypeptide(L)'
;MFKKQSALQSAKANMALVMIFTLINYVLFLLDMSILFPFSMFTPLLLGSWATQSIQSGYIVEAIIYISIVVLVFGGFLGSYLALAKKPKLMILGLIIYILDTTAMIFIYTSFGGFEWVIDAIFHVWVIASMAYAIVNMFKTPKGLEVGEDKPFEQ
;
A
#
# COMPACT_ATOMS: atom_id res chain seq x y z
N MET A 1 -11.71 -24.59 -2.68
CA MET A 1 -11.95 -23.39 -1.83
C MET A 1 -10.66 -22.78 -1.26
N PHE A 2 -9.71 -23.59 -0.75
CA PHE A 2 -8.49 -23.14 -0.07
C PHE A 2 -7.56 -22.15 -0.83
N LYS A 3 -7.41 -22.26 -2.16
CA LYS A 3 -6.49 -21.38 -2.94
C LYS A 3 -6.93 -19.91 -3.01
N LYS A 4 -8.24 -19.61 -2.99
CA LYS A 4 -8.77 -18.24 -3.15
C LYS A 4 -8.64 -17.42 -1.87
N GLN A 5 -9.00 -18.03 -0.74
CA GLN A 5 -8.85 -17.41 0.58
C GLN A 5 -7.38 -17.18 0.91
N SER A 6 -6.50 -18.12 0.55
CA SER A 6 -5.04 -17.97 0.64
C SER A 6 -4.52 -16.73 -0.12
N ALA A 7 -4.93 -16.53 -1.38
CA ALA A 7 -4.47 -15.40 -2.19
C ALA A 7 -4.90 -14.04 -1.62
N LEU A 8 -6.17 -13.92 -1.19
CA LEU A 8 -6.67 -12.69 -0.58
C LEU A 8 -5.98 -12.38 0.75
N GLN A 9 -5.74 -13.40 1.59
CA GLN A 9 -5.06 -13.19 2.86
C GLN A 9 -3.58 -12.81 2.66
N SER A 10 -2.91 -13.40 1.68
CA SER A 10 -1.54 -12.99 1.32
C SER A 10 -1.48 -11.54 0.84
N ALA A 11 -2.39 -11.12 -0.05
CA ALA A 11 -2.46 -9.72 -0.48
C ALA A 11 -2.75 -8.76 0.69
N LYS A 12 -3.67 -9.14 1.59
CA LYS A 12 -3.94 -8.36 2.82
C LYS A 12 -2.72 -8.24 3.71
N ALA A 13 -2.00 -9.34 3.95
CA ALA A 13 -0.78 -9.34 4.75
C ALA A 13 0.28 -8.43 4.14
N ASN A 14 0.46 -8.48 2.82
CA ASN A 14 1.41 -7.61 2.12
C ASN A 14 1.02 -6.13 2.18
N MET A 15 -0.26 -5.80 2.00
CA MET A 15 -0.74 -4.42 2.20
C MET A 15 -0.52 -3.94 3.64
N ALA A 16 -0.78 -4.79 4.63
CA ALA A 16 -0.55 -4.48 6.04
C ALA A 16 0.94 -4.23 6.32
N LEU A 17 1.80 -5.07 5.75
CA LEU A 17 3.25 -4.95 5.85
C LEU A 17 3.72 -3.59 5.31
N VAL A 18 3.29 -3.21 4.10
CA VAL A 18 3.58 -1.89 3.51
C VAL A 18 3.19 -0.75 4.45
N MET A 19 1.98 -0.78 5.01
CA MET A 19 1.50 0.27 5.91
C MET A 19 2.32 0.33 7.21
N ILE A 20 2.62 -0.83 7.80
CA ILE A 20 3.42 -0.92 9.03
C ILE A 20 4.82 -0.36 8.78
N PHE A 21 5.50 -0.76 7.72
CA PHE A 21 6.83 -0.24 7.38
C PHE A 21 6.81 1.25 7.04
N THR A 22 5.74 1.74 6.40
CA THR A 22 5.56 3.19 6.18
C THR A 22 5.48 3.95 7.49
N LEU A 23 4.70 3.45 8.46
CA LEU A 23 4.60 4.06 9.78
C LEU A 23 5.91 3.96 10.58
N ILE A 24 6.61 2.82 10.52
CA ILE A 24 7.93 2.65 11.13
C ILE A 24 8.91 3.68 10.57
N ASN A 25 8.96 3.85 9.24
CA ASN A 25 9.83 4.84 8.62
C ASN A 25 9.50 6.27 9.05
N TYR A 26 8.22 6.60 9.24
CA TYR A 26 7.83 7.88 9.85
C TYR A 26 8.34 8.05 11.28
N VAL A 27 8.23 7.01 12.10
CA VAL A 27 8.77 7.04 13.48
C VAL A 27 10.29 7.21 13.46
N LEU A 28 11.01 6.49 12.59
CA LEU A 28 12.45 6.64 12.43
C LEU A 28 12.84 8.05 12.02
N PHE A 29 12.09 8.64 11.08
CA PHE A 29 12.29 10.02 10.66
C PHE A 29 12.09 11.02 11.81
N LEU A 30 11.07 10.82 12.65
CA LEU A 30 10.85 11.65 13.85
C LEU A 30 11.95 11.50 14.91
N LEU A 31 12.65 10.37 14.93
CA LEU A 31 13.79 10.10 15.80
C LEU A 31 15.13 10.55 15.20
N ASP A 32 15.10 11.24 14.05
CA ASP A 32 16.29 11.70 13.31
C ASP A 32 17.26 10.55 12.96
N MET A 33 16.70 9.36 12.71
CA MET A 33 17.45 8.20 12.28
C MET A 33 17.69 8.29 10.76
N SER A 34 18.94 8.16 10.33
CA SER A 34 19.31 8.16 8.90
C SER A 34 18.98 6.86 8.16
N ILE A 35 18.39 5.89 8.85
CA ILE A 35 18.03 4.58 8.31
C ILE A 35 16.57 4.62 7.87
N LEU A 36 16.33 4.29 6.61
CA LEU A 36 15.00 3.99 6.09
C LEU A 36 14.94 2.51 5.72
N PHE A 37 13.89 1.83 6.19
CA PHE A 37 13.64 0.47 5.74
C PHE A 37 13.10 0.51 4.30
N PRO A 38 13.50 -0.44 3.44
CA PRO A 38 12.74 -0.71 2.23
C PRO A 38 11.32 -1.15 2.64
N PHE A 39 10.44 -1.46 1.70
CA PHE A 39 9.16 -2.10 1.99
C PHE A 39 8.01 -1.17 2.45
N SER A 40 8.08 0.11 2.12
CA SER A 40 7.10 1.13 2.52
C SER A 40 6.49 1.84 1.31
N MET A 41 5.48 2.69 1.52
CA MET A 41 4.97 3.56 0.46
C MET A 41 5.93 4.73 0.23
N PHE A 42 6.33 4.94 -1.02
CA PHE A 42 7.34 5.92 -1.38
C PHE A 42 6.85 7.37 -1.26
N THR A 43 5.71 7.68 -1.88
CA THR A 43 5.16 9.05 -1.97
C THR A 43 4.82 9.60 -0.60
N PRO A 44 4.14 8.86 0.30
CA PRO A 44 3.92 9.32 1.66
C PRO A 44 5.22 9.67 2.39
N LEU A 45 6.28 8.89 2.24
CA LEU A 45 7.56 9.17 2.91
C LEU A 45 8.27 10.38 2.31
N LEU A 46 8.35 10.46 0.98
CA LEU A 46 8.97 11.59 0.28
C LEU A 46 8.29 12.92 0.64
N LEU A 47 6.96 12.96 0.52
CA LEU A 47 6.19 14.17 0.82
C LEU A 47 6.18 14.50 2.32
N GLY A 48 6.26 13.49 3.19
CA GLY A 48 6.47 13.69 4.63
C GLY A 48 7.77 14.43 4.92
N SER A 49 8.88 13.99 4.29
CA SER A 49 10.18 14.65 4.41
C SER A 49 10.15 16.09 3.88
N TRP A 50 9.55 16.32 2.71
CA TRP A 50 9.40 17.67 2.14
C TRP A 50 8.50 18.58 2.99
N ALA A 51 7.46 18.02 3.62
CA ALA A 51 6.63 18.77 4.56
C ALA A 51 7.46 19.27 5.76
N THR A 52 8.27 18.41 6.37
CA THR A 52 9.15 18.80 7.48
C THR A 52 10.14 19.88 7.07
N GLN A 53 10.79 19.73 5.91
CA GLN A 53 11.70 20.76 5.39
C GLN A 53 10.99 22.09 5.14
N SER A 54 9.76 22.04 4.60
CA SER A 54 8.95 23.24 4.34
C SER A 54 8.57 23.95 5.63
N ILE A 55 8.19 23.22 6.68
CA ILE A 55 7.92 23.76 8.02
C ILE A 55 9.16 24.46 8.57
N GLN A 56 10.33 23.80 8.51
CA GLN A 56 11.60 24.36 8.99
C GLN A 56 12.00 25.64 8.24
N SER A 57 11.63 25.74 6.97
CA SER A 57 11.94 26.88 6.10
C SER A 57 10.88 27.98 6.14
N GLY A 58 9.79 27.81 6.90
CA GLY A 58 8.70 28.78 6.99
C GLY A 58 7.67 28.72 5.85
N TYR A 59 7.77 27.75 4.94
CA TYR A 59 6.84 27.51 3.83
C TYR A 59 5.62 26.70 4.29
N ILE A 60 4.76 27.34 5.09
CA ILE A 60 3.64 26.66 5.77
C ILE A 60 2.58 26.17 4.78
N VAL A 61 2.31 26.91 3.69
CA VAL A 61 1.28 26.52 2.71
C VAL A 61 1.70 25.26 1.97
N GLU A 62 2.96 25.18 1.56
CA GLU A 62 3.58 24.04 0.90
C GLU A 62 3.56 22.81 1.82
N ALA A 63 3.89 22.99 3.09
CA ALA A 63 3.81 21.91 4.08
C ALA A 63 2.39 21.34 4.21
N ILE A 64 1.37 22.20 4.25
CA ILE A 64 -0.04 21.78 4.31
C ILE A 64 -0.43 20.99 3.07
N ILE A 65 0.02 21.42 1.88
CA ILE A 65 -0.24 20.69 0.62
C ILE A 65 0.39 19.30 0.68
N TYR A 66 1.66 19.19 1.07
CA TYR A 66 2.35 17.90 1.17
C TYR A 66 1.68 16.96 2.18
N ILE A 67 1.37 17.44 3.39
CA ILE A 67 0.66 16.66 4.40
C ILE A 67 -0.72 16.21 3.89
N SER A 68 -1.45 17.09 3.20
CA SER A 68 -2.77 16.75 2.65
C SER A 68 -2.68 15.61 1.64
N ILE A 69 -1.67 15.63 0.77
CA ILE A 69 -1.45 14.55 -0.20
C ILE A 69 -1.03 13.25 0.51
N VAL A 70 -0.16 13.31 1.53
CA VAL A 70 0.19 12.15 2.37
C VAL A 70 -1.07 11.50 2.94
N VAL A 71 -1.94 12.30 3.58
CA VAL A 71 -3.19 11.82 4.18
C VAL A 71 -4.11 11.20 3.12
N LEU A 72 -4.21 11.79 1.93
CA LEU A 72 -5.03 11.25 0.84
C LEU A 72 -4.49 9.92 0.31
N VAL A 73 -3.17 9.82 0.06
CA VAL A 73 -2.54 8.62 -0.51
C VAL A 73 -2.51 7.48 0.51
N PHE A 74 -1.95 7.74 1.70
CA PHE A 74 -1.86 6.74 2.76
C PHE A 74 -3.25 6.38 3.30
N GLY A 75 -4.11 7.38 3.54
CA GLY A 75 -5.47 7.18 4.00
C GLY A 75 -6.35 6.46 2.96
N GLY A 76 -6.17 6.74 1.67
CA GLY A 76 -6.82 6.00 0.60
C GLY A 76 -6.38 4.53 0.54
N PHE A 77 -5.08 4.27 0.69
CA PHE A 77 -4.55 2.91 0.75
C PHE A 77 -5.04 2.15 1.99
N LEU A 78 -4.98 2.77 3.17
CA LEU A 78 -5.52 2.22 4.42
C LEU A 78 -7.02 1.98 4.34
N GLY A 79 -7.78 2.93 3.79
CA GLY A 79 -9.21 2.79 3.57
C GLY A 79 -9.54 1.62 2.66
N SER A 80 -8.75 1.42 1.60
CA SER A 80 -8.88 0.26 0.71
C SER A 80 -8.63 -1.05 1.45
N TYR A 81 -7.61 -1.11 2.32
CA TYR A 81 -7.28 -2.28 3.16
C TYR A 81 -8.39 -2.61 4.16
N LEU A 82 -8.86 -1.63 4.92
CA LEU A 82 -9.90 -1.82 5.94
C LEU A 82 -11.22 -2.30 5.31
N ALA A 83 -11.52 -1.81 4.10
CA ALA A 83 -12.73 -2.18 3.41
C ALA A 83 -12.70 -3.60 2.83
N LEU A 84 -11.55 -4.29 2.78
CA LEU A 84 -11.44 -5.66 2.25
C LEU A 84 -12.25 -6.69 3.03
N ALA A 85 -12.57 -6.43 4.30
CA ALA A 85 -13.42 -7.31 5.10
C ALA A 85 -14.88 -7.37 4.60
N LYS A 86 -15.39 -6.26 4.03
CA LYS A 86 -16.79 -6.13 3.59
C LYS A 86 -16.93 -6.05 2.07
N LYS A 87 -15.94 -5.47 1.39
CA LYS A 87 -15.96 -5.14 -0.03
C LYS A 87 -14.60 -5.49 -0.65
N PRO A 88 -14.31 -6.78 -0.89
CA PRO A 88 -12.99 -7.23 -1.36
C PRO A 88 -12.61 -6.66 -2.75
N LYS A 89 -13.61 -6.23 -3.54
CA LYS A 89 -13.40 -5.52 -4.80
C LYS A 89 -12.69 -4.16 -4.64
N LEU A 90 -12.72 -3.55 -3.46
CA LEU A 90 -11.98 -2.30 -3.20
C LEU A 90 -10.46 -2.49 -3.15
N MET A 91 -9.97 -3.73 -3.20
CA MET A 91 -8.55 -4.01 -3.47
C MET A 91 -8.07 -3.39 -4.78
N ILE A 92 -8.95 -3.23 -5.77
CA ILE A 92 -8.62 -2.58 -7.04
C ILE A 92 -8.19 -1.12 -6.82
N LEU A 93 -8.88 -0.40 -5.93
CA LEU A 93 -8.51 0.97 -5.60
C LEU A 93 -7.14 1.02 -4.91
N GLY A 94 -6.91 0.13 -3.95
CA GLY A 94 -5.60 0.00 -3.30
C GLY A 94 -4.49 -0.31 -4.30
N LEU A 95 -4.76 -1.20 -5.27
CA LEU A 95 -3.81 -1.55 -6.34
C LEU A 95 -3.48 -0.33 -7.20
N ILE A 96 -4.49 0.45 -7.61
CA ILE A 96 -4.28 1.67 -8.41
C ILE A 96 -3.42 2.66 -7.65
N ILE A 97 -3.75 2.94 -6.39
CA ILE A 97 -2.97 3.86 -5.54
C ILE A 97 -1.52 3.39 -5.44
N TYR A 98 -1.30 2.09 -5.19
CA TYR A 98 0.04 1.55 -5.01
C TYR A 98 0.85 1.47 -6.31
N ILE A 99 0.19 1.26 -7.47
CA ILE A 99 0.84 1.39 -8.78
C ILE A 99 1.29 2.83 -9.04
N LEU A 100 0.44 3.82 -8.72
CA LEU A 100 0.81 5.23 -8.86
C LEU A 100 1.98 5.59 -7.95
N ASP A 101 1.96 5.12 -6.71
CA ASP A 101 3.06 5.27 -5.75
C ASP A 101 4.38 4.68 -6.27
N THR A 102 4.32 3.45 -6.78
CA THR A 102 5.47 2.77 -7.39
C THR A 102 5.96 3.48 -8.65
N THR A 103 5.05 4.05 -9.44
CA THR A 103 5.41 4.80 -10.65
C THR A 103 6.13 6.10 -10.30
N ALA A 104 5.67 6.82 -9.27
CA ALA A 104 6.35 8.00 -8.75
C ALA A 104 7.75 7.64 -8.23
N MET A 105 7.88 6.54 -7.49
CA MET A 105 9.17 6.00 -7.03
C MET A 105 10.11 5.74 -8.20
N ILE A 106 9.69 4.99 -9.22
CA ILE A 106 10.51 4.67 -10.39
C ILE A 106 10.93 5.96 -11.11
N PHE A 107 10.02 6.91 -11.31
CA PHE A 107 10.33 8.18 -11.96
C PHE A 107 11.41 8.97 -11.21
N ILE A 108 11.28 9.10 -9.88
CA ILE A 108 12.27 9.82 -9.07
C ILE A 108 13.61 9.08 -9.04
N TYR A 109 13.62 7.77 -8.81
CA TYR A 109 14.88 7.02 -8.72
C TYR A 109 15.61 6.89 -10.04
N THR A 110 14.91 6.77 -11.17
CA THR A 110 15.57 6.79 -12.49
C THR A 110 16.14 8.16 -12.84
N SER A 111 15.59 9.24 -12.27
CA SER A 111 16.06 10.60 -12.50
C SER A 111 17.20 11.02 -11.57
N PHE A 112 17.24 10.50 -10.34
CA PHE A 112 18.11 11.03 -9.27
C PHE A 112 18.80 9.95 -8.40
N GLY A 113 18.57 8.65 -8.61
CA GLY A 113 18.96 7.58 -7.69
C GLY A 113 20.21 6.77 -8.07
N GLY A 114 20.78 6.07 -7.08
CA GLY A 114 21.83 5.04 -7.20
C GLY A 114 21.27 3.61 -7.17
N PHE A 115 22.09 2.55 -7.17
CA PHE A 115 21.61 1.16 -7.29
C PHE A 115 20.74 0.68 -6.10
N GLU A 116 20.68 1.44 -5.01
CA GLU A 116 19.99 1.08 -3.76
C GLU A 116 18.47 0.92 -3.93
N TRP A 117 17.86 1.52 -4.96
CA TRP A 117 16.41 1.43 -5.21
C TRP A 117 15.94 0.08 -5.73
N VAL A 118 16.84 -0.78 -6.21
CA VAL A 118 16.47 -2.05 -6.86
C VAL A 118 15.73 -2.97 -5.89
N ILE A 119 16.16 -3.04 -4.63
CA ILE A 119 15.51 -3.87 -3.60
C ILE A 119 14.08 -3.37 -3.35
N ASP A 120 13.91 -2.06 -3.26
CA ASP A 120 12.60 -1.45 -2.99
C ASP A 120 11.65 -1.64 -4.19
N ALA A 121 12.16 -1.52 -5.42
CA ALA A 121 11.40 -1.79 -6.63
C ALA A 121 10.95 -3.26 -6.75
N ILE A 122 11.81 -4.22 -6.45
CA ILE A 122 11.46 -5.64 -6.44
C ILE A 122 10.31 -5.88 -5.45
N PHE A 123 10.36 -5.25 -4.29
CA PHE A 123 9.29 -5.39 -3.32
C PHE A 123 7.97 -4.78 -3.80
N HIS A 124 7.99 -3.54 -4.32
CA HIS A 124 6.78 -2.91 -4.84
C HIS A 124 6.13 -3.76 -5.93
N VAL A 125 6.93 -4.31 -6.85
CA VAL A 125 6.46 -5.23 -7.88
C VAL A 125 5.86 -6.50 -7.27
N TRP A 126 6.46 -7.06 -6.22
CA TRP A 126 5.91 -8.24 -5.53
C TRP A 126 4.56 -7.95 -4.87
N VAL A 127 4.41 -6.81 -4.19
CA VAL A 127 3.13 -6.40 -3.59
C VAL A 127 2.08 -6.20 -4.69
N ILE A 128 2.40 -5.48 -5.77
CA ILE A 128 1.53 -5.31 -6.94
C ILE A 128 1.09 -6.67 -7.49
N ALA A 129 2.03 -7.60 -7.70
CA ALA A 129 1.74 -8.93 -8.22
C ALA A 129 0.82 -9.71 -7.29
N SER A 130 1.02 -9.63 -5.96
CA SER A 130 0.18 -10.30 -4.97
C SER A 130 -1.26 -9.79 -4.98
N MET A 131 -1.43 -8.46 -5.07
CA MET A 131 -2.73 -7.81 -5.15
C MET A 131 -3.43 -8.11 -6.48
N ALA A 132 -2.70 -8.02 -7.60
CA ALA A 132 -3.22 -8.34 -8.92
C ALA A 132 -3.67 -9.80 -9.01
N TYR A 133 -2.88 -10.74 -8.49
CA TYR A 133 -3.24 -12.16 -8.43
C TYR A 133 -4.50 -12.39 -7.60
N ALA A 134 -4.61 -11.75 -6.43
CA ALA A 134 -5.83 -11.81 -5.62
C ALA A 134 -7.05 -11.27 -6.38
N ILE A 135 -6.92 -10.14 -7.07
CA ILE A 135 -7.97 -9.53 -7.89
C ILE A 135 -8.42 -10.47 -9.01
N VAL A 136 -7.49 -11.02 -9.79
CA VAL A 136 -7.80 -11.94 -10.88
C VAL A 136 -8.57 -13.17 -10.35
N ASN A 137 -8.15 -13.73 -9.21
CA ASN A 137 -8.85 -14.86 -8.58
C ASN A 137 -10.24 -14.51 -8.04
N MET A 138 -10.47 -13.26 -7.66
CA MET A 138 -11.80 -12.77 -7.28
C MET A 138 -12.77 -12.76 -8.48
N PHE A 139 -12.29 -12.44 -9.68
CA PHE A 139 -13.12 -12.35 -10.89
C PHE A 139 -13.28 -13.68 -11.65
N LYS A 140 -12.30 -14.60 -11.58
CA LYS A 140 -12.33 -15.89 -12.30
C LYS A 140 -13.34 -16.91 -11.74
N THR A 141 -14.01 -16.63 -10.62
CA THR A 141 -14.99 -17.56 -10.04
C THR A 141 -16.40 -17.15 -10.45
N PRO A 142 -17.14 -17.99 -11.21
CA PRO A 142 -18.52 -17.69 -11.56
C PRO A 142 -19.36 -17.66 -10.27
N LYS A 143 -20.33 -16.72 -10.22
CA LYS A 143 -21.25 -16.48 -9.09
C LYS A 143 -22.10 -17.69 -8.66
N GLY A 144 -21.97 -18.86 -9.31
CA GLY A 144 -22.80 -20.06 -9.09
C GLY A 144 -22.25 -21.08 -8.09
N LEU A 145 -21.13 -20.83 -7.41
CA LEU A 145 -20.56 -21.72 -6.37
C LEU A 145 -20.68 -21.13 -4.96
N GLU A 146 -21.51 -20.10 -4.77
CA GLU A 146 -21.86 -19.54 -3.46
C GLU A 146 -23.03 -20.28 -2.77
N VAL A 147 -23.43 -21.46 -3.26
CA VAL A 147 -24.44 -22.29 -2.59
C VAL A 147 -23.74 -23.31 -1.68
N GLY A 148 -23.73 -22.95 -0.41
CA GLY A 148 -23.35 -23.79 0.71
C GLY A 148 -23.70 -23.02 1.98
N GLU A 149 -24.96 -22.60 2.10
CA GLU A 149 -25.54 -22.42 3.43
C GLU A 149 -25.36 -23.76 4.14
N ASP A 150 -24.40 -23.83 5.05
CA ASP A 150 -24.36 -24.84 6.09
C ASP A 150 -25.64 -24.66 6.91
N LYS A 151 -26.75 -25.22 6.43
CA LYS A 151 -27.91 -25.46 7.27
C LYS A 151 -27.45 -26.42 8.36
N PRO A 152 -27.57 -26.06 9.65
CA PRO A 152 -27.26 -27.01 10.71
C PRO A 152 -28.19 -28.21 10.52
N PHE A 153 -27.61 -29.41 10.48
CA PHE A 153 -28.36 -30.64 10.60
C PHE A 153 -29.04 -30.60 11.98
N GLU A 154 -30.35 -30.33 11.98
CA GLU A 154 -31.20 -30.70 13.10
C GLU A 154 -31.18 -32.22 13.20
N GLN A 155 -30.71 -32.73 14.34
CA GLN A 155 -30.94 -34.10 14.81
C GLN A 155 -31.89 -34.05 15.98
#